data_AF-A0A9R1SAE1-F1
#
_entry.id   AF-A0A9R1SAE1-F1
#
_cell.length_a   1.000
_cell.length_b   1.000
_cell.length_c   1.000
_cell.angle_alpha   90.00
_cell.angle_beta   90.00
_cell.angle_gamma   90.00
#
_symmetry.space_group_name_H-M   'P 1'
#
loop_
_entity.id
_entity.type
_entity.pdbx_description
1 polymer ?
#
loop_
_entity_poly.entity_id
_entity_poly.type
_entity_poly.pdbx_seq_one_letter_code
_entity_poly.pdbx_strand_id
1 'polypeptide(L)'
;MFFFLGRNLQVSMVSLAPVIRRNSNLSCLKTAGCRNLLFEQGEVQSTSGTKYGRFLQEITSTCYLEDVEMGWAFCPVQVDDLIPSFSKVRRMTVGLGTTLPENILHALPEICPFLESLVLRFQVISDRVVRNLLESSTNLQVLCLQYCLGSLTSFSFQTMAPALRILRLQWVTPWITNDDLTILTQNCNLVELWLSGCKLLDSSSQEIISSGWPNLACLQLEECGQITLDGVNSILDCKALEEVLLRHTGRGIGRTIITDAIRELPLLRKLALDLCDASEGGYDTPNVPEGKMMRSVRMSRCKKSAAAGRSCFGEAPPSSSNPKPVQHRETVVLEWSSRQLTTTVVEERL
;
A
#
# COMPACT_ATOMS: atom_id res chain seq x y z
N MET A 1 22.88 2.55 13.05
CA MET A 1 22.01 2.76 14.24
C MET A 1 20.69 3.34 13.75
N PHE A 2 19.54 2.82 14.19
CA PHE A 2 18.23 3.30 13.74
C PHE A 2 17.70 4.36 14.72
N PHE A 3 17.53 5.60 14.27
CA PHE A 3 16.78 6.59 15.07
C PHE A 3 15.31 6.49 14.68
N PHE A 4 14.56 5.70 15.44
CA PHE A 4 13.11 5.73 15.40
C PHE A 4 12.63 6.81 16.35
N LEU A 5 12.25 7.96 15.82
CA LEU A 5 11.52 8.92 16.62
C LEU A 5 10.05 8.46 16.64
N GLY A 6 9.67 7.70 17.66
CA GLY A 6 8.28 7.33 17.91
C GLY A 6 7.38 8.55 18.17
N ARG A 7 6.06 8.38 17.93
CA ARG A 7 4.98 9.39 17.93
C ARG A 7 4.86 10.32 19.16
N ASN A 8 5.65 10.13 20.22
CA ASN A 8 5.56 10.87 21.49
C ASN A 8 6.93 11.22 22.10
N LEU A 9 8.02 11.23 21.33
CA LEU A 9 9.31 11.66 21.86
C LEU A 9 9.35 13.17 22.08
N GLN A 10 9.76 13.61 23.27
CA GLN A 10 10.05 15.01 23.63
C GLN A 10 11.40 15.49 23.06
N VAL A 11 11.79 15.01 21.88
CA VAL A 11 13.05 15.40 21.25
C VAL A 11 12.78 16.57 20.32
N SER A 12 13.39 17.72 20.62
CA SER A 12 13.37 18.90 19.75
C SER A 12 14.44 18.80 18.67
N MET A 13 14.28 19.53 17.57
CA MET A 13 15.27 19.52 16.48
C MET A 13 16.64 20.05 16.89
N VAL A 14 16.70 20.96 17.87
CA VAL A 14 17.95 21.48 18.42
C VAL A 14 18.74 20.36 19.14
N SER A 15 18.04 19.45 19.82
CA SER A 15 18.63 18.30 20.50
C SER A 15 19.04 17.18 19.53
N LEU A 16 18.56 17.19 18.29
CA LEU A 16 18.92 16.19 17.27
C LEU A 16 20.33 16.38 16.69
N ALA A 17 20.80 17.61 16.54
CA ALA A 17 22.14 17.88 16.00
C ALA A 17 23.27 17.19 16.81
N PRO A 18 23.37 17.34 18.15
CA PRO A 18 24.41 16.64 18.92
C PRO A 18 24.22 15.12 18.95
N VAL A 19 22.99 14.63 18.81
CA VAL A 19 22.70 13.20 18.70
C VAL A 19 23.23 12.65 17.38
N ILE A 20 22.96 13.31 16.26
CA ILE A 20 23.47 12.93 14.94
C ILE A 20 25.00 12.93 14.95
N ARG A 21 25.61 14.00 15.45
CA ARG A 21 27.07 14.13 15.55
C ARG A 21 27.73 12.98 16.31
N ARG A 22 27.10 12.49 17.38
CA ARG A 22 27.60 11.36 18.18
C ARG A 22 27.35 9.99 17.53
N ASN A 23 26.54 9.94 16.47
CA ASN A 23 26.08 8.73 15.82
C ASN A 23 26.28 8.81 14.30
N SER A 24 27.53 8.96 13.84
CA SER A 24 27.88 9.07 12.41
C SER A 24 27.48 7.85 11.56
N ASN A 25 27.17 6.71 12.18
CA ASN A 25 26.62 5.52 11.50
C ASN A 25 25.08 5.52 11.42
N LEU A 26 24.47 6.71 11.42
CA LEU A 26 23.02 6.84 11.27
C LEU A 26 22.63 6.57 9.81
N SER A 27 21.90 5.48 9.60
CA SER A 27 21.42 5.06 8.27
C SER A 27 19.91 5.18 8.09
N CYS A 28 19.18 5.52 9.14
CA CYS A 28 17.73 5.61 9.12
C CYS A 28 17.26 6.82 9.91
N LEU A 29 16.44 7.65 9.26
CA LEU A 29 15.81 8.82 9.84
C LEU A 29 14.29 8.76 9.59
N LYS A 30 13.54 8.41 10.63
CA LYS A 30 12.08 8.39 10.59
C LYS A 30 11.53 9.41 11.56
N THR A 31 10.95 10.47 11.02
CA THR A 31 10.49 11.65 11.78
C THR A 31 8.98 11.90 11.64
N ALA A 32 8.28 11.09 10.84
CA ALA A 32 6.82 11.20 10.70
C ALA A 32 6.09 11.02 12.04
N GLY A 33 5.24 11.99 12.39
CA GLY A 33 4.44 12.01 13.61
C GLY A 33 5.15 12.60 14.83
N CYS A 34 6.35 13.17 14.70
CA CYS A 34 7.12 13.71 15.81
C CYS A 34 6.74 15.15 16.13
N ARG A 35 5.65 15.34 16.88
CA ARG A 35 5.06 16.66 17.17
C ARG A 35 6.02 17.67 17.83
N ASN A 36 7.02 17.22 18.58
CA ASN A 36 8.00 18.11 19.24
C ASN A 36 9.17 18.52 18.33
N LEU A 37 9.22 18.02 17.08
CA LEU A 37 10.06 18.60 16.02
C LEU A 37 9.43 19.86 15.44
N LEU A 38 8.12 20.06 15.64
CA LEU A 38 7.42 21.27 15.29
C LEU A 38 7.51 22.32 16.40
N PHE A 39 7.41 23.56 15.95
CA PHE A 39 7.35 24.80 16.71
C PHE A 39 6.37 24.74 17.90
N GLU A 40 6.80 25.21 19.09
CA GLU A 40 5.88 25.80 20.07
C GLU A 40 5.28 27.04 19.42
N GLN A 41 3.95 27.15 19.39
CA GLN A 41 3.21 28.28 18.81
C GLN A 41 3.75 29.62 19.32
N GLY A 42 4.29 30.45 18.43
CA GLY A 42 4.62 31.85 18.71
C GLY A 42 5.67 32.45 17.79
N GLU A 43 5.23 33.23 16.80
CA GLU A 43 6.01 34.16 15.97
C GLU A 43 6.93 33.58 14.87
N VAL A 44 6.40 33.58 13.65
CA VAL A 44 7.21 33.54 12.43
C VAL A 44 7.87 34.91 12.26
N GLN A 45 9.08 35.06 12.78
CA GLN A 45 10.02 36.05 12.28
C GLN A 45 11.07 35.36 11.43
N SER A 46 11.06 35.69 10.13
CA SER A 46 12.15 35.42 9.20
C SER A 46 13.41 36.08 9.74
N THR A 47 14.21 35.32 10.48
CA THR A 47 15.57 35.72 10.86
C THR A 47 16.53 34.94 9.98
N SER A 48 17.41 35.69 9.30
CA SER A 48 18.35 35.28 8.27
C SER A 48 19.52 34.43 8.78
N GLY A 49 19.21 33.44 9.61
CA GLY A 49 20.11 32.37 10.01
C GLY A 49 19.27 31.14 10.28
N THR A 50 19.53 30.03 9.60
CA THR A 50 18.72 28.82 9.81
C THR A 50 18.91 28.39 11.27
N LYS A 51 17.85 28.51 12.08
CA LYS A 51 17.79 28.05 13.48
C LYS A 51 18.25 26.59 13.66
N TYR A 52 18.29 25.86 12.54
CA TYR A 52 18.66 24.46 12.39
C TYR A 52 19.91 24.22 11.56
N GLY A 53 20.72 25.25 11.29
CA GLY A 53 21.94 25.15 10.48
C GLY A 53 22.92 24.09 11.02
N ARG A 54 22.99 23.90 12.34
CA ARG A 54 23.76 22.80 12.94
C ARG A 54 23.19 21.43 12.61
N PHE A 55 21.87 21.26 12.69
CA PHE A 55 21.23 20.01 12.30
C PHE A 55 21.47 19.71 10.80
N LEU A 56 21.28 20.72 9.94
CA LEU A 56 21.52 20.63 8.50
C LEU A 56 22.97 20.28 8.18
N GLN A 57 23.92 20.91 8.84
CA GLN A 57 25.33 20.61 8.67
C GLN A 57 25.62 19.16 9.07
N GLU A 58 25.15 18.72 10.23
CA GLU A 58 25.43 17.37 10.72
C GLU A 58 24.75 16.31 9.82
N ILE A 59 23.47 16.48 9.45
CA ILE A 59 22.75 15.51 8.61
C ILE A 59 23.30 15.40 7.18
N THR A 60 23.80 16.51 6.61
CA THR A 60 24.35 16.50 5.24
C THR A 60 25.80 16.05 5.19
N SER A 61 26.59 16.29 6.24
CA SER A 61 28.04 15.99 6.23
C SER A 61 28.41 14.69 6.96
N THR A 62 27.62 14.24 7.95
CA THR A 62 27.99 13.10 8.80
C THR A 62 27.11 11.86 8.63
N CYS A 63 25.87 12.00 8.14
CA CYS A 63 24.97 10.87 8.00
C CYS A 63 25.11 10.17 6.64
N TYR A 64 24.96 8.85 6.67
CA TYR A 64 24.81 8.02 5.48
C TYR A 64 23.38 7.48 5.43
N LEU A 65 22.42 8.33 5.09
CA LEU A 65 21.00 7.96 5.16
C LEU A 65 20.64 6.99 4.04
N GLU A 66 20.18 5.78 4.42
CA GLU A 66 19.65 4.77 3.50
C GLU A 66 18.11 4.70 3.55
N ASP A 67 17.49 5.09 4.67
CA ASP A 67 16.05 5.00 4.90
C ASP A 67 15.52 6.29 5.52
N VAL A 68 14.67 7.01 4.78
CA VAL A 68 14.13 8.30 5.20
C VAL A 68 12.61 8.27 5.15
N GLU A 69 11.99 8.66 6.26
CA GLU A 69 10.54 8.83 6.36
C GLU A 69 10.19 10.24 6.83
N MET A 70 9.51 10.97 5.95
CA MET A 70 9.01 12.33 6.15
C MET A 70 7.48 12.30 6.19
N GLY A 71 6.84 13.23 6.91
CA GLY A 71 5.39 13.28 7.01
C GLY A 71 4.89 14.35 7.99
N TRP A 72 3.83 14.07 8.73
CA TRP A 72 3.21 15.09 9.56
C TRP A 72 4.14 15.38 10.72
N ALA A 73 4.32 16.65 11.07
CA ALA A 73 5.37 17.09 11.98
C ALA A 73 6.81 16.85 11.50
N PHE A 74 7.00 16.65 10.20
CA PHE A 74 8.33 16.74 9.60
C PHE A 74 8.91 18.14 9.76
N CYS A 75 10.22 18.15 9.90
CA CYS A 75 11.12 19.28 10.05
C CYS A 75 10.62 20.56 9.34
N PRO A 76 10.56 21.74 10.00
CA PRO A 76 10.27 23.03 9.34
C PRO A 76 11.36 23.50 8.36
N VAL A 77 12.36 22.66 8.10
CA VAL A 77 13.45 22.90 7.14
C VAL A 77 12.93 22.62 5.73
N GLN A 78 13.33 23.44 4.76
CA GLN A 78 12.96 23.23 3.38
C GLN A 78 13.58 21.92 2.88
N VAL A 79 12.83 21.16 2.08
CA VAL A 79 13.32 19.89 1.54
C VAL A 79 14.60 20.09 0.74
N ASP A 80 14.72 21.23 0.05
CA ASP A 80 15.90 21.59 -0.73
C ASP A 80 17.20 21.58 0.11
N ASP A 81 17.12 22.02 1.37
CA ASP A 81 18.27 22.01 2.29
C ASP A 81 18.70 20.59 2.69
N LEU A 82 17.80 19.61 2.56
CA LEU A 82 18.03 18.20 2.92
C LEU A 82 18.49 17.35 1.72
N ILE A 83 18.28 17.82 0.49
CA ILE A 83 18.68 17.12 -0.75
C ILE A 83 20.11 16.57 -0.70
N PRO A 84 21.14 17.31 -0.21
CA PRO A 84 22.51 16.79 -0.18
C PRO A 84 22.67 15.50 0.65
N SER A 85 21.78 15.28 1.64
CA SER A 85 21.79 14.08 2.49
C SER A 85 21.16 12.84 1.83
N PHE A 86 20.53 12.98 0.65
CA PHE A 86 19.76 11.90 0.03
C PHE A 86 20.52 11.04 -0.99
N SER A 87 21.78 11.38 -1.28
CA SER A 87 22.59 10.69 -2.30
C SER A 87 22.78 9.19 -2.09
N LYS A 88 22.50 8.68 -0.88
CA LYS A 88 22.65 7.27 -0.49
C LYS A 88 21.33 6.60 -0.09
N VAL A 89 20.22 7.33 -0.23
CA VAL A 89 18.90 6.84 0.17
C VAL A 89 18.47 5.71 -0.76
N ARG A 90 18.11 4.58 -0.15
CA ARG A 90 17.52 3.40 -0.79
C ARG A 90 16.02 3.33 -0.56
N ARG A 91 15.53 3.85 0.56
CA ARG A 91 14.10 3.82 0.90
C ARG A 91 13.64 5.21 1.30
N MET A 92 12.63 5.73 0.60
CA MET A 92 12.03 7.02 0.90
C MET A 92 10.52 6.86 1.08
N THR A 93 10.01 7.38 2.18
CA THR A 93 8.57 7.50 2.45
C THR A 93 8.22 8.96 2.68
N VAL A 94 7.27 9.47 1.91
CA VAL A 94 6.72 10.83 2.06
C VAL A 94 5.24 10.69 2.42
N GLY A 95 4.94 10.96 3.68
CA GLY A 95 3.62 10.87 4.27
C GLY A 95 2.86 12.20 4.28
N LEU A 96 1.62 12.13 4.78
CA LEU A 96 0.75 13.29 5.02
C LEU A 96 1.50 14.41 5.74
N GLY A 97 1.42 15.66 5.29
CA GLY A 97 2.03 16.81 5.98
C GLY A 97 3.45 17.17 5.55
N THR A 98 4.04 16.40 4.63
CA THR A 98 5.19 16.85 3.82
C THR A 98 4.78 16.82 2.36
N THR A 99 5.08 17.87 1.61
CA THR A 99 4.80 17.92 0.17
C THR A 99 6.12 18.12 -0.56
N LEU A 100 6.46 17.19 -1.46
CA LEU A 100 7.56 17.36 -2.39
C LEU A 100 7.06 18.13 -3.62
N PRO A 101 7.68 19.27 -3.97
CA PRO A 101 7.41 19.94 -5.23
C PRO A 101 7.64 19.03 -6.43
N GLU A 102 6.89 19.21 -7.51
CA GLU A 102 6.96 18.35 -8.71
C GLU A 102 8.36 18.31 -9.32
N ASN A 103 9.10 19.42 -9.31
CA ASN A 103 10.49 19.47 -9.79
C ASN A 103 11.42 18.58 -8.96
N ILE A 104 11.20 18.48 -7.64
CA ILE A 104 11.99 17.60 -6.77
C ILE A 104 11.60 16.14 -7.00
N LEU A 105 10.31 15.85 -7.11
CA LEU A 105 9.82 14.50 -7.46
C LEU A 105 10.39 14.03 -8.81
N HIS A 106 10.41 14.91 -9.80
CA HIS A 106 11.01 14.62 -11.10
C HIS A 106 12.53 14.41 -10.97
N ALA A 107 13.24 15.19 -10.15
CA ALA A 107 14.68 15.05 -9.95
C ALA A 107 15.08 13.90 -8.99
N LEU A 108 14.13 13.16 -8.41
CA LEU A 108 14.43 12.08 -7.45
C LEU A 108 15.43 11.03 -7.95
N PRO A 109 15.41 10.59 -9.22
CA PRO A 109 16.41 9.63 -9.71
C PRO A 109 17.85 10.18 -9.65
N GLU A 110 18.03 11.49 -9.82
CA GLU A 110 19.33 12.16 -9.70
C GLU A 110 19.72 12.41 -8.24
N ILE A 111 18.75 12.79 -7.41
CA ILE A 111 18.95 13.06 -5.98
C ILE A 111 19.22 11.76 -5.21
N CYS A 112 18.53 10.67 -5.55
CA CYS A 112 18.57 9.36 -4.89
C CYS A 112 18.91 8.24 -5.92
N PRO A 113 20.14 8.16 -6.43
CA PRO A 113 20.49 7.21 -7.51
C PRO A 113 20.40 5.73 -7.12
N PHE A 114 20.36 5.43 -5.81
CA PHE A 114 20.23 4.07 -5.27
C PHE A 114 18.83 3.75 -4.74
N LEU A 115 17.82 4.53 -5.12
CA LEU A 115 16.45 4.37 -4.63
C LEU A 115 15.87 3.01 -5.04
N GLU A 116 15.56 2.18 -4.05
CA GLU A 116 14.95 0.85 -4.19
C GLU A 116 13.46 0.86 -3.83
N SER A 117 13.04 1.74 -2.91
CA SER A 117 11.67 1.83 -2.45
C SER A 117 11.21 3.27 -2.32
N LEU A 118 10.10 3.60 -2.97
CA LEU A 118 9.45 4.90 -2.87
C LEU A 118 7.99 4.73 -2.47
N VAL A 119 7.61 5.40 -1.39
CA VAL A 119 6.22 5.48 -0.92
C VAL A 119 5.81 6.94 -0.87
N LEU A 120 4.87 7.33 -1.73
CA LEU A 120 4.29 8.66 -1.77
C LEU A 120 2.85 8.61 -1.29
N ARG A 121 2.53 9.45 -0.30
CA ARG A 121 1.17 9.61 0.22
C ARG A 121 0.74 11.05 0.11
N PHE A 122 -0.48 11.29 -0.38
CA PHE A 122 -1.08 12.63 -0.47
C PHE A 122 -0.20 13.64 -1.23
N GLN A 123 0.60 13.18 -2.20
CA GLN A 123 1.42 14.05 -3.04
C GLN A 123 0.65 14.46 -4.30
N VAL A 124 0.98 15.63 -4.86
CA VAL A 124 0.53 16.01 -6.20
C VAL A 124 1.53 15.44 -7.21
N ILE A 125 1.07 14.54 -8.08
CA ILE A 125 1.92 13.82 -9.04
C ILE A 125 1.33 13.87 -10.44
N SER A 126 2.20 13.83 -11.45
CA SER A 126 1.83 13.83 -12.86
C SER A 126 2.38 12.59 -13.56
N ASP A 127 1.87 12.29 -14.76
CA ASP A 127 2.39 11.20 -15.60
C ASP A 127 3.90 11.34 -15.84
N ARG A 128 4.40 12.58 -15.98
CA ARG A 128 5.83 12.85 -16.20
C ARG A 128 6.68 12.39 -15.03
N VAL A 129 6.23 12.66 -13.79
CA VAL A 129 6.93 12.22 -12.59
C VAL A 129 6.98 10.71 -12.51
N VAL A 130 5.83 10.03 -12.65
CA VAL A 130 5.75 8.57 -12.55
C VAL A 130 6.61 7.91 -13.62
N ARG A 131 6.50 8.37 -14.87
CA ARG A 131 7.34 7.88 -15.96
C ARG A 131 8.82 8.08 -15.71
N ASN A 132 9.26 9.27 -15.31
CA ASN A 132 10.68 9.51 -15.07
C ASN A 132 11.20 8.64 -13.91
N LEU A 133 10.39 8.42 -12.87
CA LEU A 133 10.76 7.51 -11.79
C LEU A 133 10.96 6.08 -12.30
N LEU A 134 10.04 5.57 -13.13
CA LEU A 134 10.10 4.22 -13.69
C LEU A 134 11.24 4.06 -14.72
N GLU A 135 11.50 5.07 -15.54
CA GLU A 135 12.54 5.09 -16.59
C GLU A 135 13.94 5.23 -16.00
N SER A 136 14.12 6.17 -15.08
CA SER A 136 15.44 6.62 -14.64
C SER A 136 15.91 5.94 -13.33
N SER A 137 14.99 5.46 -12.49
CA SER A 137 15.35 4.79 -11.22
C SER A 137 15.58 3.29 -11.44
N THR A 138 16.74 2.94 -11.97
CA THR A 138 17.06 1.56 -12.39
C THR A 138 17.08 0.53 -11.25
N ASN A 139 17.19 0.98 -9.99
CA ASN A 139 17.16 0.13 -8.80
C ASN A 139 15.78 0.05 -8.13
N LEU A 140 14.77 0.78 -8.64
CA LEU A 140 13.47 0.91 -7.98
C LEU A 140 12.68 -0.40 -8.07
N GLN A 141 12.54 -1.07 -6.93
CA GLN A 141 11.83 -2.34 -6.78
C GLN A 141 10.42 -2.14 -6.21
N VAL A 142 10.20 -1.08 -5.43
CA VAL A 142 8.94 -0.83 -4.74
C VAL A 142 8.44 0.58 -5.07
N LEU A 143 7.25 0.66 -5.66
CA LEU A 143 6.55 1.93 -5.88
C LEU A 143 5.16 1.86 -5.25
N CYS A 144 4.91 2.73 -4.28
CA CYS A 144 3.61 2.85 -3.63
C CYS A 144 3.09 4.28 -3.75
N LEU A 145 1.93 4.44 -4.39
CA LEU A 145 1.22 5.70 -4.55
C LEU A 145 -0.12 5.60 -3.82
N GLN A 146 -0.31 6.40 -2.78
CA GLN A 146 -1.47 6.32 -1.89
C GLN A 146 -2.15 7.68 -1.76
N TYR A 147 -3.39 7.78 -2.22
CA TYR A 147 -4.18 9.03 -2.17
C TYR A 147 -3.44 10.24 -2.78
N CYS A 148 -2.53 9.99 -3.72
CA CYS A 148 -1.89 11.05 -4.49
C CYS A 148 -2.90 11.69 -5.43
N LEU A 149 -2.78 13.00 -5.61
CA LEU A 149 -3.64 13.82 -6.44
C LEU A 149 -2.93 14.18 -7.75
N GLY A 150 -3.69 14.48 -8.79
CA GLY A 150 -3.17 14.90 -10.08
C GLY A 150 -3.79 14.14 -11.24
N SER A 151 -3.47 14.56 -12.46
CA SER A 151 -3.96 13.92 -13.68
C SER A 151 -3.01 12.80 -14.08
N LEU A 152 -3.06 11.69 -13.36
CA LEU A 152 -2.48 10.45 -13.87
C LEU A 152 -3.38 9.91 -14.97
N THR A 153 -2.79 9.34 -16.00
CA THR A 153 -3.45 8.64 -17.11
C THR A 153 -2.66 7.38 -17.47
N SER A 154 -3.15 6.59 -18.43
CA SER A 154 -2.50 5.35 -18.89
C SER A 154 -1.05 5.56 -19.28
N PHE A 155 -0.71 6.77 -19.70
CA PHE A 155 0.62 7.20 -20.04
C PHE A 155 1.64 7.05 -18.91
N SER A 156 1.23 7.16 -17.64
CA SER A 156 2.11 6.97 -16.47
C SER A 156 2.93 5.69 -16.52
N PHE A 157 2.35 4.62 -17.03
CA PHE A 157 2.91 3.27 -16.95
C PHE A 157 3.34 2.70 -18.30
N GLN A 158 3.28 3.49 -19.36
CA GLN A 158 3.75 3.13 -20.71
C GLN A 158 5.27 3.26 -20.82
N THR A 159 6.00 2.67 -19.87
CA THR A 159 7.46 2.69 -19.87
C THR A 159 8.05 1.48 -19.17
N MET A 160 9.23 1.05 -19.62
CA MET A 160 9.91 -0.13 -19.09
C MET A 160 10.37 0.09 -17.64
N ALA A 161 9.95 -0.80 -16.74
CA ALA A 161 10.36 -0.81 -15.34
C ALA A 161 10.72 -2.24 -14.89
N PRO A 162 11.75 -2.87 -15.48
CA PRO A 162 12.04 -4.30 -15.26
C PRO A 162 12.52 -4.64 -13.85
N ALA A 163 13.02 -3.65 -13.10
CA ALA A 163 13.42 -3.82 -11.71
C ALA A 163 12.22 -3.80 -10.75
N LEU A 164 11.09 -3.24 -11.16
CA LEU A 164 9.92 -3.08 -10.31
C LEU A 164 9.31 -4.46 -9.98
N ARG A 165 9.09 -4.70 -8.69
CA ARG A 165 8.56 -5.94 -8.14
C ARG A 165 7.28 -5.73 -7.35
N ILE A 166 7.14 -4.58 -6.69
CA ILE A 166 6.01 -4.24 -5.85
C ILE A 166 5.38 -2.96 -6.36
N LEU A 167 4.13 -3.04 -6.78
CA LEU A 167 3.34 -1.89 -7.21
C LEU A 167 2.07 -1.79 -6.36
N ARG A 168 1.91 -0.65 -5.68
CA ARG A 168 0.72 -0.36 -4.87
C ARG A 168 0.10 0.96 -5.32
N LEU A 169 -1.08 0.90 -5.90
CA LEU A 169 -1.84 2.05 -6.39
C LEU A 169 -3.16 2.13 -5.63
N GLN A 170 -3.25 3.03 -4.66
CA GLN A 170 -4.43 3.19 -3.81
C GLN A 170 -5.09 4.53 -4.03
N TRP A 171 -6.29 4.53 -4.63
CA TRP A 171 -7.09 5.74 -4.87
C TRP A 171 -6.35 6.81 -5.68
N VAL A 172 -5.48 6.39 -6.59
CA VAL A 172 -4.68 7.28 -7.46
C VAL A 172 -5.03 7.17 -8.94
N THR A 173 -5.68 6.09 -9.35
CA THR A 173 -5.84 5.70 -10.76
C THR A 173 -7.25 5.11 -11.02
N PRO A 174 -8.32 5.91 -10.83
CA PRO A 174 -9.69 5.41 -11.00
C PRO A 174 -10.05 5.03 -12.46
N TRP A 175 -9.22 5.45 -13.41
CA TRP A 175 -9.38 5.23 -14.84
C TRP A 175 -8.64 3.98 -15.35
N ILE A 176 -7.89 3.25 -14.52
CA ILE A 176 -7.17 2.03 -14.97
C ILE A 176 -8.17 1.02 -15.53
N THR A 177 -7.91 0.61 -16.77
CA THR A 177 -8.64 -0.39 -17.55
C THR A 177 -7.85 -1.68 -17.72
N ASN A 178 -8.44 -2.69 -18.35
CA ASN A 178 -7.78 -3.96 -18.66
C ASN A 178 -6.61 -3.76 -19.66
N ASP A 179 -6.75 -2.81 -20.59
CA ASP A 179 -5.68 -2.48 -21.54
C ASP A 179 -4.46 -1.92 -20.80
N ASP A 180 -4.68 -1.12 -19.75
CA ASP A 180 -3.60 -0.60 -18.90
C ASP A 180 -2.89 -1.70 -18.11
N LEU A 181 -3.65 -2.70 -17.63
CA LEU A 181 -3.05 -3.89 -17.01
C LEU A 181 -2.20 -4.67 -18.02
N THR A 182 -2.66 -4.80 -19.27
CA THR A 182 -1.91 -5.48 -20.34
C THR A 182 -0.61 -4.73 -20.65
N ILE A 183 -0.64 -3.40 -20.64
CA ILE A 183 0.57 -2.58 -20.78
C ILE A 183 1.51 -2.81 -19.59
N LEU A 184 0.98 -2.81 -18.36
CA LEU A 184 1.78 -3.05 -17.15
C LEU A 184 2.47 -4.42 -17.18
N THR A 185 1.81 -5.48 -17.61
CA THR A 185 2.40 -6.82 -17.67
C THR A 185 3.54 -6.94 -18.68
N GLN A 186 3.56 -6.09 -19.70
CA GLN A 186 4.67 -5.99 -20.66
C GLN A 186 5.87 -5.23 -20.07
N ASN A 187 5.63 -4.36 -19.08
CA ASN A 187 6.60 -3.37 -18.61
C ASN A 187 7.27 -3.72 -17.28
N CYS A 188 6.62 -4.54 -16.44
CA CYS A 188 7.15 -4.95 -15.13
C CYS A 188 6.79 -6.41 -14.78
N ASN A 189 7.64 -7.06 -13.99
CA ASN A 189 7.43 -8.42 -13.50
C ASN A 189 7.16 -8.42 -11.99
N LEU A 190 5.88 -8.25 -11.63
CA LEU A 190 5.47 -8.02 -10.25
C LEU A 190 5.40 -9.32 -9.43
N VAL A 191 5.73 -9.20 -8.15
CA VAL A 191 5.50 -10.21 -7.11
C VAL A 191 4.43 -9.75 -6.11
N GLU A 192 4.15 -8.45 -6.06
CA GLU A 192 3.05 -7.88 -5.28
C GLU A 192 2.34 -6.79 -6.08
N LEU A 193 1.01 -6.93 -6.16
CA LEU A 193 0.12 -5.95 -6.77
C LEU A 193 -0.98 -5.58 -5.78
N TRP A 194 -1.11 -4.29 -5.51
CA TRP A 194 -2.26 -3.75 -4.79
C TRP A 194 -2.92 -2.65 -5.62
N LEU A 195 -4.17 -2.86 -5.98
CA LEU A 195 -5.02 -1.86 -6.64
C LEU A 195 -6.18 -1.51 -5.74
N SER A 196 -6.45 -0.21 -5.60
CA SER A 196 -7.67 0.27 -4.95
C SER A 196 -8.35 1.40 -5.71
N GLY A 197 -9.67 1.28 -5.88
CA GLY A 197 -10.52 2.26 -6.56
C GLY A 197 -10.49 2.20 -8.09
N CYS A 198 -9.94 1.13 -8.67
CA CYS A 198 -9.88 0.92 -10.13
C CYS A 198 -11.23 0.37 -10.66
N LYS A 199 -12.22 1.25 -10.82
CA LYS A 199 -13.62 0.85 -11.06
C LYS A 199 -13.92 0.37 -12.48
N LEU A 200 -13.01 0.60 -13.43
CA LEU A 200 -13.18 0.22 -14.83
C LEU A 200 -12.67 -1.20 -15.14
N LEU A 201 -12.17 -1.91 -14.14
CA LEU A 201 -11.73 -3.29 -14.27
C LEU A 201 -12.92 -4.26 -14.27
N ASP A 202 -12.87 -5.25 -15.15
CA ASP A 202 -13.86 -6.32 -15.28
C ASP A 202 -13.23 -7.72 -15.18
N SER A 203 -14.03 -8.78 -15.42
CA SER A 203 -13.60 -10.17 -15.28
C SER A 203 -12.40 -10.56 -16.14
N SER A 204 -12.20 -9.93 -17.30
CA SER A 204 -11.04 -10.21 -18.15
C SER A 204 -9.71 -9.76 -17.52
N SER A 205 -9.74 -8.84 -16.55
CA SER A 205 -8.56 -8.44 -15.77
C SER A 205 -7.87 -9.63 -15.09
N GLN A 206 -8.62 -10.64 -14.68
CA GLN A 206 -8.05 -11.78 -13.96
C GLN A 206 -7.10 -12.60 -14.83
N GLU A 207 -7.45 -12.83 -16.09
CA GLU A 207 -6.60 -13.55 -17.04
C GLU A 207 -5.33 -12.75 -17.33
N ILE A 208 -5.44 -11.43 -17.45
CA ILE A 208 -4.29 -10.53 -17.66
C ILE A 208 -3.35 -10.57 -16.45
N ILE A 209 -3.88 -10.45 -15.23
CA ILE A 209 -3.09 -10.50 -13.99
C ILE A 209 -2.39 -11.86 -13.86
N SER A 210 -3.12 -12.95 -14.08
CA SER A 210 -2.62 -14.31 -13.85
C SER A 210 -1.58 -14.76 -14.88
N SER A 211 -1.80 -14.44 -16.16
CA SER A 211 -0.84 -14.76 -17.22
C SER A 211 0.37 -13.81 -17.23
N GLY A 212 0.17 -12.54 -16.88
CA GLY A 212 1.21 -11.52 -16.92
C GLY A 212 2.21 -11.59 -15.76
N TRP A 213 1.77 -12.02 -14.57
CA TRP A 213 2.61 -12.09 -13.37
C TRP A 213 2.57 -13.48 -12.72
N PRO A 214 3.22 -14.50 -13.32
CA PRO A 214 3.14 -15.88 -12.83
C PRO A 214 3.78 -16.08 -11.45
N ASN A 215 4.64 -15.16 -11.00
CA ASN A 215 5.29 -15.20 -9.69
C ASN A 215 4.61 -14.29 -8.65
N LEU A 216 3.37 -13.86 -8.91
CA LEU A 216 2.63 -13.01 -7.99
C LEU A 216 2.38 -13.74 -6.67
N ALA A 217 2.97 -13.23 -5.59
CA ALA A 217 2.85 -13.76 -4.25
C ALA A 217 1.78 -13.04 -3.43
N CYS A 218 1.48 -11.78 -3.75
CA CYS A 218 0.47 -10.98 -3.05
C CYS A 218 -0.40 -10.23 -4.07
N LEU A 219 -1.71 -10.47 -4.00
CA LEU A 219 -2.72 -9.77 -4.79
C LEU A 219 -3.75 -9.14 -3.85
N GLN A 220 -3.86 -7.81 -3.88
CA GLN A 220 -4.88 -7.08 -3.14
C GLN A 220 -5.69 -6.21 -4.09
N LEU A 221 -7.00 -6.46 -4.15
CA LEU A 221 -7.95 -5.73 -4.98
C LEU A 221 -9.07 -5.20 -4.09
N GLU A 222 -9.22 -3.88 -4.05
CA GLU A 222 -10.20 -3.20 -3.22
C GLU A 222 -10.97 -2.17 -4.03
N GLU A 223 -12.30 -2.24 -4.08
CA GLU A 223 -13.12 -1.30 -4.88
C GLU A 223 -12.71 -1.29 -6.37
N CYS A 224 -12.36 -2.48 -6.89
CA CYS A 224 -11.85 -2.69 -8.24
C CYS A 224 -12.94 -3.17 -9.22
N GLY A 225 -14.05 -2.44 -9.29
CA GLY A 225 -15.05 -2.63 -10.34
C GLY A 225 -15.78 -3.97 -10.27
N GLN A 226 -15.74 -4.73 -11.37
CA GLN A 226 -16.44 -6.00 -11.56
C GLN A 226 -15.48 -7.15 -11.87
N ILE A 227 -14.24 -7.08 -11.39
CA ILE A 227 -13.23 -8.13 -11.58
C ILE A 227 -13.78 -9.51 -11.25
N THR A 228 -14.57 -9.66 -10.19
CA THR A 228 -15.03 -10.97 -9.71
C THR A 228 -16.42 -11.36 -10.16
N LEU A 229 -17.00 -10.65 -11.14
CA LEU A 229 -18.39 -10.87 -11.62
C LEU A 229 -18.61 -12.29 -12.14
N ASP A 230 -17.64 -12.84 -12.89
CA ASP A 230 -17.71 -14.18 -13.48
C ASP A 230 -16.96 -15.23 -12.62
N GLY A 231 -16.84 -14.97 -11.31
CA GLY A 231 -16.06 -15.80 -10.39
C GLY A 231 -14.61 -15.37 -10.28
N VAL A 232 -13.72 -16.30 -9.93
CA VAL A 232 -12.31 -16.01 -9.56
C VAL A 232 -11.32 -17.03 -10.13
N ASN A 233 -11.73 -17.78 -11.16
CA ASN A 233 -11.02 -18.97 -11.63
C ASN A 233 -9.56 -18.65 -12.02
N SER A 234 -9.33 -17.59 -12.82
CA SER A 234 -7.99 -17.24 -13.27
C SER A 234 -7.07 -16.77 -12.13
N ILE A 235 -7.63 -16.16 -11.06
CA ILE A 235 -6.83 -15.85 -9.86
C ILE A 235 -6.32 -17.14 -9.20
N LEU A 236 -7.12 -18.22 -9.21
CA LEU A 236 -6.72 -19.51 -8.65
C LEU A 236 -5.64 -20.24 -9.49
N ASP A 237 -5.35 -19.77 -10.70
CA ASP A 237 -4.26 -20.28 -11.53
C ASP A 237 -2.89 -19.72 -11.12
N CYS A 238 -2.84 -18.63 -10.34
CA CYS A 238 -1.61 -18.03 -9.83
C CYS A 238 -1.01 -18.85 -8.67
N LYS A 239 -0.31 -19.94 -8.98
CA LYS A 239 0.18 -20.91 -7.97
C LYS A 239 1.17 -20.36 -6.94
N ALA A 240 1.77 -19.20 -7.22
CA ALA A 240 2.71 -18.52 -6.31
C ALA A 240 2.01 -17.70 -5.21
N LEU A 241 0.69 -17.49 -5.28
CA LEU A 241 -0.02 -16.62 -4.33
C LEU A 241 0.05 -17.13 -2.90
N GLU A 242 0.59 -16.29 -2.02
CA GLU A 242 0.62 -16.45 -0.57
C GLU A 242 -0.50 -15.65 0.12
N GLU A 243 -0.86 -14.50 -0.45
CA GLU A 243 -1.85 -13.57 0.12
C GLU A 243 -2.79 -13.07 -0.98
N VAL A 244 -4.09 -13.23 -0.73
CA VAL A 244 -5.16 -12.73 -1.61
C VAL A 244 -6.15 -11.93 -0.79
N LEU A 245 -6.41 -10.69 -1.21
CA LEU A 245 -7.47 -9.84 -0.68
C LEU A 245 -8.37 -9.41 -1.82
N LEU A 246 -9.65 -9.75 -1.73
CA LEU A 246 -10.72 -9.34 -2.64
C LEU A 246 -11.80 -8.65 -1.82
N ARG A 247 -11.96 -7.34 -2.02
CA ARG A 247 -12.98 -6.55 -1.35
C ARG A 247 -13.64 -5.59 -2.33
N HIS A 248 -14.96 -5.59 -2.42
CA HIS A 248 -15.70 -4.73 -3.35
C HIS A 248 -15.22 -4.90 -4.79
N THR A 249 -14.98 -6.15 -5.19
CA THR A 249 -14.45 -6.49 -6.53
C THR A 249 -15.55 -6.95 -7.50
N GLY A 250 -16.80 -6.96 -7.07
CA GLY A 250 -17.95 -7.35 -7.88
C GLY A 250 -18.62 -8.63 -7.35
N ARG A 251 -19.94 -8.70 -7.46
CA ARG A 251 -20.70 -9.86 -6.98
C ARG A 251 -20.56 -11.01 -7.96
N GLY A 252 -19.81 -12.04 -7.58
CA GLY A 252 -19.65 -13.25 -8.37
C GLY A 252 -18.79 -14.33 -7.72
N ILE A 253 -18.22 -14.06 -6.54
CA ILE A 253 -17.42 -15.04 -5.82
C ILE A 253 -18.33 -16.15 -5.27
N GLY A 254 -18.14 -17.38 -5.74
CA GLY A 254 -18.92 -18.54 -5.30
C GLY A 254 -18.69 -18.93 -3.84
N ARG A 255 -19.67 -19.60 -3.22
CA ARG A 255 -19.59 -20.00 -1.79
C ARG A 255 -18.38 -20.88 -1.46
N THR A 256 -17.88 -21.66 -2.42
CA THR A 256 -16.78 -22.63 -2.26
C THR A 256 -15.38 -22.02 -2.35
N ILE A 257 -15.26 -20.70 -2.61
CA ILE A 257 -13.98 -20.03 -2.85
C ILE A 257 -12.89 -20.36 -1.83
N ILE A 258 -13.23 -20.47 -0.55
CA ILE A 258 -12.23 -20.74 0.49
C ILE A 258 -11.64 -22.15 0.28
N THR A 259 -12.49 -23.15 0.04
CA THR A 259 -12.07 -24.52 -0.22
C THR A 259 -11.32 -24.63 -1.56
N ASP A 260 -11.80 -23.94 -2.60
CA ASP A 260 -11.16 -23.91 -3.91
C ASP A 260 -9.78 -23.26 -3.84
N ALA A 261 -9.64 -22.13 -3.14
CA ALA A 261 -8.36 -21.46 -2.94
C ALA A 261 -7.37 -22.34 -2.17
N ILE A 262 -7.79 -23.04 -1.12
CA ILE A 262 -6.93 -23.98 -0.39
C ILE A 262 -6.49 -25.16 -1.28
N ARG A 263 -7.35 -25.62 -2.18
CA ARG A 263 -7.06 -26.72 -3.11
C ARG A 263 -6.08 -26.27 -4.20
N GLU A 264 -6.39 -25.17 -4.86
CA GLU A 264 -5.73 -24.71 -6.08
C GLU A 264 -4.47 -23.87 -5.84
N LEU A 265 -4.35 -23.19 -4.69
CA LEU A 265 -3.23 -22.32 -4.35
C LEU A 265 -2.34 -22.96 -3.26
N PRO A 266 -1.24 -23.64 -3.63
CA PRO A 266 -0.46 -24.44 -2.69
C PRO A 266 0.31 -23.61 -1.65
N LEU A 267 0.65 -22.36 -1.98
CA LEU A 267 1.40 -21.46 -1.10
C LEU A 267 0.51 -20.52 -0.29
N LEU A 268 -0.82 -20.58 -0.47
CA LEU A 268 -1.74 -19.64 0.14
C LEU A 268 -1.71 -19.72 1.66
N ARG A 269 -1.48 -18.57 2.28
CA ARG A 269 -1.41 -18.38 3.73
C ARG A 269 -2.53 -17.48 4.24
N LYS A 270 -2.95 -16.52 3.44
CA LYS A 270 -3.96 -15.54 3.83
C LYS A 270 -4.96 -15.32 2.72
N LEU A 271 -6.23 -15.41 3.05
CA LEU A 271 -7.33 -15.06 2.17
C LEU A 271 -8.24 -14.06 2.88
N ALA A 272 -8.48 -12.90 2.28
CA ALA A 272 -9.41 -11.91 2.77
C ALA A 272 -10.50 -11.67 1.72
N LEU A 273 -11.75 -11.81 2.13
CA LEU A 273 -12.93 -11.70 1.28
C LEU A 273 -13.93 -10.72 1.89
N ASP A 274 -14.78 -10.16 1.04
CA ASP A 274 -15.94 -9.41 1.48
C ASP A 274 -17.24 -10.15 1.15
N LEU A 275 -18.13 -10.26 2.13
CA LEU A 275 -19.43 -10.90 1.95
C LEU A 275 -20.28 -10.22 0.85
N CYS A 276 -20.06 -8.93 0.56
CA CYS A 276 -20.80 -8.28 -0.51
C CYS A 276 -20.49 -8.84 -1.91
N ASP A 277 -19.31 -9.46 -2.08
CA ASP A 277 -18.84 -10.01 -3.35
C ASP A 277 -19.31 -11.46 -3.55
N ALA A 278 -19.89 -12.08 -2.51
CA ALA A 278 -20.47 -13.42 -2.58
C ALA A 278 -21.68 -13.44 -3.53
N SER A 279 -21.65 -14.32 -4.53
CA SER A 279 -22.77 -14.50 -5.47
C SER A 279 -24.02 -15.01 -4.75
N GLU A 280 -23.83 -15.85 -3.73
CA GLU A 280 -24.90 -16.61 -3.06
C GLU A 280 -25.12 -16.19 -1.60
N GLY A 281 -24.66 -14.99 -1.23
CA GLY A 281 -24.91 -14.38 0.08
C GLY A 281 -24.08 -14.93 1.24
N GLY A 282 -23.09 -15.81 0.96
CA GLY A 282 -22.22 -16.42 1.96
C GLY A 282 -21.06 -17.21 1.38
N TYR A 283 -20.12 -17.59 2.24
CA TYR A 283 -19.04 -18.51 1.95
C TYR A 283 -19.15 -19.72 2.87
N ASP A 284 -18.80 -20.89 2.36
CA ASP A 284 -18.83 -22.13 3.11
C ASP A 284 -17.73 -22.14 4.19
N THR A 285 -17.98 -22.84 5.30
CA THR A 285 -16.96 -23.02 6.33
C THR A 285 -15.90 -23.98 5.78
N PRO A 286 -14.62 -23.58 5.77
CA PRO A 286 -13.58 -24.47 5.27
C PRO A 286 -13.37 -25.64 6.23
N ASN A 287 -13.42 -26.86 5.70
CA ASN A 287 -12.91 -28.04 6.38
C ASN A 287 -11.46 -28.25 5.92
N VAL A 288 -10.49 -27.67 6.64
CA VAL A 288 -9.09 -27.67 6.19
C VAL A 288 -8.43 -29.01 6.51
N PRO A 289 -8.01 -29.79 5.51
CA PRO A 289 -7.28 -31.02 5.75
C PRO A 289 -5.90 -30.71 6.34
N GLU A 290 -5.44 -31.57 7.26
CA GLU A 290 -4.11 -31.48 7.87
C GLU A 290 -3.00 -31.36 6.79
N GLY A 291 -2.04 -30.44 7.00
CA GLY A 291 -0.86 -30.30 6.12
C GLY A 291 -0.89 -29.15 5.10
N LYS A 292 -1.95 -28.33 5.05
CA LYS A 292 -2.00 -27.12 4.20
C LYS A 292 -1.37 -25.89 4.88
N MET A 293 -0.78 -24.96 4.11
CA MET A 293 -0.07 -23.77 4.61
C MET A 293 -0.98 -22.62 5.08
N MET A 294 -2.30 -22.74 4.89
CA MET A 294 -3.28 -21.70 5.21
C MET A 294 -3.17 -21.29 6.69
N ARG A 295 -3.03 -19.98 6.94
CA ARG A 295 -2.88 -19.41 8.30
C ARG A 295 -4.11 -18.65 8.72
N SER A 296 -4.72 -17.88 7.83
CA SER A 296 -5.88 -17.07 8.17
C SER A 296 -6.83 -16.84 7.00
N VAL A 297 -8.12 -16.91 7.27
CA VAL A 297 -9.19 -16.48 6.36
C VAL A 297 -9.97 -15.36 7.05
N ARG A 298 -10.10 -14.21 6.39
CA ARG A 298 -10.86 -13.06 6.87
C ARG A 298 -12.06 -12.85 5.98
N MET A 299 -13.24 -12.75 6.58
CA MET A 299 -14.49 -12.48 5.88
C MET A 299 -15.13 -11.25 6.49
N SER A 300 -15.07 -10.14 5.76
CA SER A 300 -15.59 -8.85 6.18
C SER A 300 -17.04 -8.68 5.77
N ARG A 301 -17.82 -7.93 6.58
CA ARG A 301 -19.23 -7.62 6.35
C ARG A 301 -19.47 -6.12 6.30
N CYS A 302 -20.19 -5.72 5.25
CA CYS A 302 -20.46 -4.33 4.92
C CYS A 302 -21.80 -3.78 5.43
N LYS A 303 -22.68 -4.64 5.93
CA LYS A 303 -23.98 -4.24 6.52
C LYS A 303 -24.26 -5.05 7.78
N LYS A 304 -24.89 -4.43 8.79
CA LYS A 304 -25.49 -5.15 9.92
C LYS A 304 -26.64 -6.02 9.38
N SER A 305 -26.62 -7.32 9.69
CA SER A 305 -27.84 -8.13 9.65
C SER A 305 -28.80 -7.51 10.67
N ALA A 306 -29.97 -7.05 10.23
CA ALA A 306 -31.09 -6.78 11.12
C ALA A 306 -31.73 -8.13 11.55
N ALA A 307 -30.94 -9.00 12.17
CA ALA A 307 -31.37 -10.21 12.84
C ALA A 307 -30.22 -10.70 13.73
N ALA A 308 -30.24 -10.26 14.99
CA ALA A 308 -29.49 -10.95 16.03
C ALA A 308 -30.00 -12.41 16.08
N GLY A 309 -29.15 -13.38 15.72
CA GLY A 309 -29.40 -14.79 16.02
C GLY A 309 -29.24 -15.81 14.89
N ARG A 310 -28.87 -15.45 13.65
CA ARG A 310 -28.63 -16.48 12.61
C ARG A 310 -27.35 -16.20 11.82
N SER A 311 -26.38 -17.09 12.05
CA SER A 311 -25.51 -17.75 11.07
C SER A 311 -24.88 -16.89 9.99
N CYS A 312 -23.55 -16.97 9.88
CA CYS A 312 -22.83 -16.47 8.71
C CYS A 312 -23.21 -17.17 7.38
N PHE A 313 -24.08 -18.19 7.44
CA PHE A 313 -24.65 -18.96 6.35
C PHE A 313 -26.15 -18.65 6.24
N GLY A 314 -26.57 -17.97 5.17
CA GLY A 314 -27.98 -17.88 4.78
C GLY A 314 -28.53 -16.46 4.53
N GLU A 315 -28.87 -16.23 3.25
CA GLU A 315 -29.83 -15.31 2.60
C GLU A 315 -29.92 -13.83 2.98
N ALA A 316 -29.84 -12.97 1.95
CA ALA A 316 -30.10 -11.54 1.99
C ALA A 316 -31.10 -11.10 0.89
N PRO A 317 -32.00 -10.13 1.14
CA PRO A 317 -32.94 -9.57 0.15
C PRO A 317 -32.34 -8.38 -0.66
N PRO A 318 -33.00 -7.91 -1.75
CA PRO A 318 -32.34 -7.14 -2.81
C PRO A 318 -32.27 -5.62 -2.59
N SER A 319 -31.17 -5.08 -3.15
CA SER A 319 -30.86 -3.73 -3.68
C SER A 319 -31.53 -2.46 -3.13
N SER A 320 -30.69 -1.47 -2.82
CA SER A 320 -31.01 -0.05 -3.02
C SER A 320 -29.75 0.74 -3.40
N SER A 321 -29.87 1.47 -4.50
CA SER A 321 -28.92 2.36 -5.15
C SER A 321 -28.65 3.64 -4.35
N ASN A 322 -27.41 3.79 -3.88
CA ASN A 322 -26.67 5.06 -3.69
C ASN A 322 -25.30 4.72 -3.08
N PRO A 323 -24.18 5.25 -3.60
CA PRO A 323 -22.85 4.92 -3.09
C PRO A 323 -22.59 5.71 -1.80
N LYS A 324 -23.12 5.22 -0.69
CA LYS A 324 -22.51 5.53 0.62
C LYS A 324 -21.17 4.79 0.67
N PRO A 325 -20.11 5.37 1.27
CA PRO A 325 -18.88 4.63 1.50
C PRO A 325 -19.22 3.33 2.23
N VAL A 326 -18.77 2.21 1.68
CA VAL A 326 -19.06 0.90 2.25
C VAL A 326 -18.31 0.82 3.58
N GLN A 327 -19.04 0.54 4.67
CA GLN A 327 -18.47 0.48 6.01
C GLN A 327 -18.43 -0.97 6.47
N HIS A 328 -17.23 -1.51 6.61
CA HIS A 328 -17.01 -2.78 7.30
C HIS A 328 -17.35 -2.61 8.78
N ARG A 329 -18.18 -3.51 9.31
CA ARG A 329 -18.62 -3.46 10.72
C ARG A 329 -18.13 -4.65 11.52
N GLU A 330 -18.08 -5.81 10.88
CA GLU A 330 -17.66 -7.06 11.48
C GLU A 330 -16.77 -7.80 10.50
N THR A 331 -15.69 -8.37 10.99
CA THR A 331 -14.83 -9.27 10.24
C THR A 331 -14.72 -10.58 11.02
N VAL A 332 -15.17 -11.67 10.40
CA VAL A 332 -14.94 -13.02 10.91
C VAL A 332 -13.53 -13.43 10.51
N VAL A 333 -12.69 -13.75 11.49
CA VAL A 333 -11.33 -14.19 11.29
C VAL A 333 -11.23 -15.65 11.73
N LEU A 334 -10.93 -16.51 10.78
CA LEU A 334 -10.57 -17.90 10.98
C LEU A 334 -9.04 -17.97 11.02
N GLU A 335 -8.46 -18.47 12.09
CA GLU A 335 -7.00 -18.65 12.25
C GLU A 335 -6.67 -20.10 12.56
N TRP A 336 -5.73 -20.66 11.80
CA TRP A 336 -5.22 -22.01 12.00
C TRP A 336 -3.93 -21.95 12.81
N SER A 337 -3.96 -22.55 13.99
CA SER A 337 -2.75 -22.90 14.75
C SER A 337 -2.36 -24.35 14.45
N SER A 338 -1.18 -24.77 14.90
CA SER A 338 -0.73 -26.16 14.80
C SER A 338 -1.61 -27.17 15.56
N ARG A 339 -2.59 -26.72 16.35
CA ARG A 339 -3.41 -27.57 17.23
C ARG A 339 -4.92 -27.40 17.07
N GLN A 340 -5.39 -26.29 16.52
CA GLN A 340 -6.82 -25.96 16.45
C GLN A 340 -7.11 -24.82 15.47
N LEU A 341 -8.32 -24.85 14.90
CA LEU A 341 -8.95 -23.72 14.22
C LEU A 341 -9.62 -22.81 15.26
N THR A 342 -9.27 -21.53 15.24
CA THR A 342 -9.87 -20.50 16.09
C THR A 342 -10.74 -19.59 15.22
N THR A 343 -11.99 -19.37 15.63
CA THR A 343 -12.89 -18.40 14.99
C THR A 343 -13.07 -17.22 15.91
N THR A 344 -12.73 -16.03 15.44
CA THR A 344 -12.97 -14.76 16.14
C THR A 344 -13.82 -13.84 15.31
N VAL A 345 -14.69 -13.07 15.96
CA VAL A 345 -15.46 -11.99 15.32
C VAL A 345 -14.90 -10.69 15.84
N VAL A 346 -14.34 -9.89 14.94
CA VAL A 346 -13.76 -8.58 15.25
C VAL A 346 -14.74 -7.52 14.79
N GLU A 347 -15.24 -6.71 15.73
CA GLU A 347 -15.95 -5.48 15.38
C GLU A 347 -14.94 -4.43 14.90
N GLU A 348 -15.12 -3.93 13.68
CA GLU A 348 -14.27 -2.86 13.16
C GLU A 348 -14.76 -1.51 13.74
N ARG A 349 -13.84 -0.77 14.37
CA ARG A 349 -14.15 0.55 14.94
C ARG A 349 -14.39 1.53 13.79
N LEU A 350 -15.62 2.04 13.75
CA LEU A 350 -16.10 3.07 12.82
C LEU A 350 -15.39 4.42 13.03
#